data_AF-B9TJA4-F1
#
_entry.id   AF-B9TJA4-F1
#
_cell.length_a   1.000
_cell.length_b   1.000
_cell.length_c   1.000
_cell.angle_alpha   90.00
_cell.angle_beta   90.00
_cell.angle_gamma   90.00
#
_symmetry.space_group_name_H-M   'P 1'
#
loop_
_entity.id
_entity.type
_entity.pdbx_description
1 polymer ?
#
loop_
_entity_poly.entity_id
_entity_poly.type
_entity_poly.pdbx_seq_one_letter_code
_entity_poly.pdbx_strand_id
1 'polypeptide(L)'
;MKQFLFHSDVFMPARYAAPCHEGKLEYTGHARREAAKDRYGKIDLPDEFHAGSGQLIETEVQYDGEEARVVKQLWRQPLDERRDLVMAIVPGGRVKTVWVNLSTDKHVSLDRSRYVHA
;
A
#
# COMPACT_ATOMS: atom_id res chain seq x y z
N MET A 1 -8.64 20.89 2.94
CA MET A 1 -8.54 19.47 3.32
C MET A 1 -7.18 19.21 3.94
N LYS A 2 -7.15 18.61 5.12
CA LYS A 2 -5.91 18.21 5.80
C LYS A 2 -5.64 16.74 5.50
N GLN A 3 -4.37 16.39 5.29
CA GLN A 3 -3.94 15.03 5.01
C GLN A 3 -3.17 14.48 6.21
N PHE A 4 -3.41 13.22 6.53
CA PHE A 4 -2.72 12.48 7.58
C PHE A 4 -2.16 11.17 7.01
N LEU A 5 -0.99 10.78 7.48
CA LEU A 5 -0.35 9.51 7.16
C LEU A 5 -0.22 8.69 8.45
N PHE A 6 -0.63 7.42 8.38
CA PHE A 6 -0.49 6.44 9.45
C PHE A 6 0.38 5.29 8.94
N HIS A 7 1.26 4.76 9.79
CA HIS A 7 2.17 3.67 9.45
C HIS A 7 2.08 2.57 10.51
N SER A 8 2.09 1.30 10.10
CA SER A 8 1.92 0.16 11.01
C SER A 8 3.01 0.09 12.09
N ASP A 9 4.26 0.41 11.75
CA ASP A 9 5.39 0.49 12.71
C ASP A 9 5.47 1.77 13.56
N VAL A 10 4.50 2.69 13.44
CA VAL A 10 4.43 3.94 14.23
C VAL A 10 3.14 3.99 15.02
N PHE A 11 2.01 4.09 14.31
CA PHE A 11 0.67 4.10 14.86
C PHE A 11 -0.34 3.93 13.73
N MET A 12 -1.26 2.97 13.89
CA MET A 12 -2.33 2.70 12.93
C MET A 12 -3.66 2.51 13.70
N PRO A 13 -4.58 3.49 13.66
CA PRO A 13 -5.92 3.32 14.24
C PRO A 13 -6.67 2.18 13.55
N ALA A 14 -7.36 1.33 14.33
CA ALA A 14 -8.06 0.15 13.79
C ALA A 14 -9.04 0.49 12.65
N ARG A 15 -9.75 1.61 12.73
CA ARG A 15 -10.67 2.07 11.68
C ARG A 15 -9.99 2.41 10.35
N TYR A 16 -8.70 2.75 10.37
CA TYR A 16 -7.90 3.04 9.18
C TYR A 16 -7.03 1.85 8.76
N ALA A 17 -7.06 0.77 9.54
CA ALA A 17 -6.44 -0.50 9.21
C ALA A 17 -7.35 -1.40 8.35
N ALA A 18 -8.66 -1.15 8.35
CA ALA A 18 -9.60 -1.87 7.49
C ALA A 18 -9.23 -1.69 6.00
N PRO A 19 -9.23 -2.75 5.17
CA PRO A 19 -8.88 -2.66 3.77
C PRO A 19 -9.79 -1.68 3.03
N CYS A 20 -9.20 -0.79 2.24
CA CYS A 20 -9.95 0.12 1.37
C CYS A 20 -10.51 -0.57 0.12
N HIS A 21 -10.12 -1.82 -0.12
CA HIS A 21 -10.56 -2.65 -1.23
C HIS A 21 -10.29 -4.14 -0.97
N GLU A 22 -11.15 -5.01 -1.48
CA GLU A 22 -10.90 -6.44 -1.69
C GLU A 22 -11.49 -6.87 -3.04
N GLY A 23 -10.84 -7.80 -3.73
CA GLY A 23 -11.25 -8.30 -5.04
C GLY A 23 -10.46 -7.69 -6.21
N LYS A 24 -11.11 -7.55 -7.38
CA LYS A 24 -10.44 -7.22 -8.65
C LYS A 24 -9.63 -5.93 -8.60
N LEU A 25 -8.42 -5.97 -9.16
CA LEU A 25 -7.50 -4.85 -9.26
C LEU A 25 -7.53 -4.20 -10.65
N GLU A 26 -7.34 -2.88 -10.67
CA GLU A 26 -7.15 -2.11 -11.90
C GLU A 26 -5.81 -1.35 -11.85
N TYR A 27 -4.80 -1.87 -12.55
CA TYR A 27 -3.50 -1.24 -12.62
C TYR A 27 -3.49 -0.06 -13.59
N THR A 28 -3.09 1.10 -13.07
CA THR A 28 -2.83 2.27 -13.90
C THR A 28 -1.67 2.06 -14.87
N GLY A 29 -1.62 2.86 -15.94
CA GLY A 29 -0.47 2.86 -16.84
C GLY A 29 0.86 3.19 -16.15
N HIS A 30 0.84 3.98 -15.07
CA HIS A 30 2.04 4.21 -14.26
C HIS A 30 2.45 2.94 -13.50
N ALA A 31 1.55 2.31 -12.76
CA ALA A 31 1.84 1.05 -12.06
C ALA A 31 2.41 -0.03 -12.98
N ARG A 32 1.83 -0.21 -14.18
CA ARG A 32 2.33 -1.17 -15.16
C ARG A 32 3.74 -0.82 -15.66
N ARG A 33 4.06 0.46 -15.82
CA ARG A 33 5.40 0.92 -16.22
C ARG A 33 6.42 0.69 -15.10
N GLU A 34 6.06 0.94 -13.85
CA GLU A 34 6.95 0.67 -12.71
C GLU A 34 7.23 -0.82 -12.60
N ALA A 35 6.20 -1.67 -12.67
CA ALA A 35 6.35 -3.12 -12.68
C ALA A 35 7.25 -3.62 -13.82
N ALA A 36 7.12 -3.05 -15.02
CA ALA A 36 7.92 -3.45 -16.18
C ALA A 36 9.40 -3.01 -16.09
N LYS A 37 9.71 -2.02 -15.26
CA LYS A 37 11.07 -1.48 -15.06
C LYS A 37 11.70 -1.93 -13.75
N ASP A 38 11.01 -2.79 -13.00
CA ASP A 38 11.49 -3.24 -11.71
C ASP A 38 12.82 -4.01 -11.88
N ARG A 39 13.77 -3.75 -10.98
CA ARG A 39 15.10 -4.37 -11.01
C ARG A 39 15.08 -5.89 -10.84
N TYR A 40 13.96 -6.45 -10.35
CA TYR A 40 13.76 -7.88 -10.19
C TYR A 40 13.16 -8.57 -11.43
N GLY A 41 13.08 -7.86 -12.55
CA GLY A 41 12.62 -8.38 -13.84
C GLY A 41 11.12 -8.25 -14.03
N LYS A 42 10.56 -9.04 -14.97
CA LYS A 42 9.12 -9.04 -15.22
C LYS A 42 8.38 -9.63 -14.02
N ILE A 43 7.37 -8.90 -13.56
CA ILE A 43 6.51 -9.27 -12.43
C ILE A 43 5.14 -9.67 -12.97
N ASP A 44 4.62 -10.80 -12.52
CA ASP A 44 3.23 -11.17 -12.76
C ASP A 44 2.35 -10.45 -11.73
N LEU A 45 1.60 -9.47 -12.21
CA LEU A 45 0.72 -8.66 -11.38
C LEU A 45 -0.57 -9.45 -11.11
N PRO A 46 -0.99 -9.60 -9.85
CA PRO A 46 -2.22 -10.32 -9.52
C PRO A 46 -3.45 -9.54 -9.99
N ASP A 47 -4.45 -10.23 -10.50
CA ASP A 47 -5.71 -9.62 -10.96
C ASP A 47 -6.67 -9.30 -9.80
N GLU A 48 -6.45 -9.89 -8.62
CA GLU A 48 -7.27 -9.70 -7.42
C GLU A 48 -6.39 -9.41 -6.19
N PHE A 49 -6.97 -8.71 -5.22
CA PHE A 49 -6.36 -8.42 -3.94
C PHE A 49 -7.18 -9.04 -2.80
N HIS A 50 -6.51 -9.79 -1.95
CA HIS A 50 -7.08 -10.34 -0.72
C HIS A 50 -6.27 -9.79 0.47
N ALA A 51 -6.86 -8.94 1.29
CA ALA A 51 -6.13 -8.30 2.38
C ALA A 51 -5.58 -9.31 3.41
N GLY A 52 -6.25 -10.46 3.56
CA GLY A 52 -5.83 -11.54 4.46
C GLY A 52 -4.48 -12.20 4.10
N SER A 53 -4.00 -12.05 2.86
CA SER A 53 -2.67 -12.52 2.46
C SER A 53 -1.60 -11.42 2.52
N GLY A 54 -1.98 -10.19 2.87
CA GLY A 54 -1.10 -9.03 2.87
C GLY A 54 -0.90 -8.42 4.25
N GLN A 55 0.12 -7.58 4.34
CA GLN A 55 0.40 -6.70 5.47
C GLN A 55 0.12 -5.25 5.06
N LEU A 56 -0.69 -4.56 5.87
CA LEU A 56 -0.86 -3.12 5.74
C LEU A 56 0.41 -2.40 6.23
N ILE A 57 0.93 -1.50 5.41
CA ILE A 57 2.13 -0.71 5.71
C ILE A 57 1.74 0.73 6.07
N GLU A 58 0.99 1.40 5.19
CA GLU A 58 0.66 2.82 5.33
C GLU A 58 -0.80 3.09 4.95
N THR A 59 -1.47 3.99 5.66
CA THR A 59 -2.78 4.51 5.27
C THR A 59 -2.72 6.04 5.16
N GLU A 60 -3.16 6.56 4.02
CA GLU A 60 -3.37 7.98 3.77
C GLU A 60 -4.84 8.33 3.97
N VAL A 61 -5.09 9.32 4.82
CA VAL A 61 -6.44 9.81 5.16
C VAL A 61 -6.57 11.28 4.80
N GLN A 62 -7.67 11.64 4.16
CA GLN A 62 -8.08 13.03 3.98
C GLN A 62 -9.18 13.39 4.98
N TYR A 63 -9.04 14.56 5.60
CA TYR A 63 -10.02 15.17 6.48
C TYR A 63 -10.49 16.51 5.90
N ASP A 64 -11.80 16.69 5.77
CA ASP A 64 -12.40 17.91 5.25
C ASP A 64 -12.88 18.88 6.33
N GLY A 65 -12.90 18.44 7.60
CA GLY A 65 -13.43 19.22 8.73
C GLY A 65 -14.60 18.52 9.42
N GLU A 66 -15.22 17.56 8.75
CA GLU A 66 -16.38 16.82 9.26
C GLU A 66 -16.10 15.32 9.22
N GLU A 67 -15.57 14.82 8.11
CA GLU A 67 -15.33 13.40 7.88
C GLU A 67 -13.89 13.09 7.50
N ALA A 68 -13.43 11.90 7.90
CA ALA A 68 -12.13 11.36 7.57
C ALA A 68 -12.32 10.17 6.62
N ARG A 69 -11.73 10.25 5.43
CA ARG A 69 -11.81 9.18 4.42
C ARG A 69 -10.42 8.63 4.09
N VAL A 70 -10.32 7.30 4.01
CA VAL A 70 -9.13 6.65 3.46
C VAL A 70 -9.07 6.92 1.97
N VAL A 71 -7.94 7.45 1.50
CA VAL A 71 -7.75 7.75 0.07
C VAL A 71 -6.71 6.86 -0.60
N LYS A 72 -5.86 6.22 0.19
CA LYS A 72 -4.83 5.29 -0.30
C LYS A 72 -4.35 4.40 0.85
N GLN A 73 -4.07 3.15 0.55
CA GLN A 73 -3.34 2.25 1.42
C GLN A 73 -2.15 1.64 0.69
N LEU A 74 -1.06 1.46 1.40
CA LEU A 74 0.12 0.74 0.95
C LEU A 74 0.10 -0.65 1.56
N TRP A 75 0.03 -1.66 0.71
CA TRP A 75 -0.02 -3.06 1.10
C TRP A 75 1.21 -3.78 0.60
N ARG A 76 1.68 -4.76 1.39
CA ARG A 76 2.77 -5.66 1.05
C ARG A 76 2.24 -7.09 1.06
N GLN A 77 2.35 -7.81 -0.04
CA GLN A 77 1.91 -9.21 -0.14
C GLN A 77 3.03 -10.10 -0.66
N PRO A 78 3.10 -11.38 -0.27
CA PRO A 78 4.04 -12.32 -0.85
C PRO A 78 3.86 -12.42 -2.36
N LEU A 79 4.96 -12.32 -3.11
CA LEU A 79 5.01 -12.62 -4.55
C LEU A 79 5.57 -14.03 -4.77
N ASP A 80 6.62 -14.38 -4.03
CA ASP A 80 7.21 -15.72 -3.96
C ASP A 80 8.02 -15.88 -2.65
N GLU A 81 8.81 -16.95 -2.55
CA GLU A 81 9.62 -17.26 -1.35
C GLU A 81 10.60 -16.17 -0.93
N ARG A 82 11.00 -15.28 -1.86
CA ARG A 82 12.07 -14.29 -1.63
C ARG A 82 11.61 -12.85 -1.84
N ARG A 83 10.46 -12.65 -2.45
CA ARG A 83 10.01 -11.35 -2.94
C ARG A 83 8.59 -11.08 -2.48
N ASP A 84 8.35 -9.81 -2.17
CA ASP A 84 7.03 -9.28 -1.88
C ASP A 84 6.66 -8.23 -2.92
N LEU A 85 5.38 -8.19 -3.26
CA LEU A 85 4.79 -7.13 -4.06
C LEU A 85 4.24 -6.04 -3.14
N VAL A 86 4.70 -4.81 -3.35
CA VAL A 86 4.22 -3.64 -2.62
C VAL A 86 3.32 -2.82 -3.53
N MET A 87 2.08 -2.56 -3.11
CA MET A 87 1.06 -1.92 -3.92
C MET A 87 0.42 -0.74 -3.21
N ALA A 88 0.36 0.40 -3.90
CA ALA A 88 -0.44 1.55 -3.46
C ALA A 88 -1.85 1.45 -4.06
N ILE A 89 -2.80 0.97 -3.26
CA ILE A 89 -4.21 0.77 -3.64
C ILE A 89 -5.04 1.97 -3.18
N VAL A 90 -5.98 2.42 -4.00
CA VAL A 90 -7.02 3.39 -3.61
C VAL A 90 -8.39 2.72 -3.56
N PRO A 91 -9.39 3.33 -2.90
CA PRO A 91 -10.75 2.78 -2.88
C PRO A 91 -11.25 2.43 -4.29
N GLY A 92 -11.90 1.27 -4.42
CA GLY A 92 -12.37 0.72 -5.71
C GLY A 92 -11.33 -0.12 -6.48
N GLY A 93 -10.17 -0.41 -5.88
CA GLY A 93 -9.23 -1.42 -6.39
C GLY A 93 -8.21 -0.92 -7.40
N ARG A 94 -8.16 0.39 -7.63
CA ARG A 94 -7.18 0.98 -8.54
C ARG A 94 -5.79 1.00 -7.90
N VAL A 95 -4.80 0.48 -8.61
CA VAL A 95 -3.39 0.45 -8.18
C VAL A 95 -2.63 1.61 -8.82
N LYS A 96 -2.21 2.58 -7.99
CA LYS A 96 -1.51 3.79 -8.45
C LYS A 96 -0.07 3.50 -8.84
N THR A 97 0.61 2.67 -8.04
CA THR A 97 1.97 2.23 -8.28
C THR A 97 2.21 0.89 -7.59
N VAL A 98 3.20 0.15 -8.07
CA VAL A 98 3.58 -1.17 -7.58
C VAL A 98 5.08 -1.37 -7.80
N TRP A 99 5.74 -2.06 -6.89
CA TRP A 99 7.14 -2.46 -7.01
C TRP A 99 7.41 -3.71 -6.18
N VAL A 100 8.58 -4.31 -6.37
CA VAL A 100 8.99 -5.49 -5.61
C VAL A 100 10.04 -5.16 -4.57
N ASN A 101 9.84 -5.72 -3.38
CA ASN A 101 10.83 -5.74 -2.32
C ASN A 101 11.32 -7.17 -2.10
N LEU A 102 12.49 -7.32 -1.47
CA LEU A 102 12.85 -8.60 -0.87
C LEU A 102 12.00 -8.84 0.36
N SER A 103 11.63 -10.09 0.64
CA SER A 103 10.89 -10.46 1.85
C SER A 103 11.64 -10.09 3.14
N THR A 104 12.95 -9.93 3.05
CA THR A 104 13.83 -9.50 4.15
C THR A 104 14.00 -7.98 4.29
N ASP A 105 13.40 -7.17 3.42
CA ASP A 105 13.46 -5.71 3.54
C ASP A 105 12.70 -5.23 4.79
N LYS A 106 13.39 -4.50 5.68
CA LYS A 106 12.88 -4.04 6.99
C LYS A 106 12.63 -2.54 7.06
N HIS A 107 12.68 -1.80 5.95
CA HIS A 107 12.35 -0.36 5.91
C HIS A 107 13.07 0.49 6.99
N VAL A 108 14.35 0.20 7.26
CA VAL A 108 15.16 0.91 8.26
C VAL A 108 15.31 2.42 8.00
N SER A 109 14.99 2.89 6.78
CA SER A 109 15.01 4.29 6.38
C SER A 109 13.66 5.02 6.56
N LEU A 110 12.72 4.45 7.35
CA LEU A 110 11.43 5.08 7.61
C LEU A 110 11.58 6.46 8.29
N ASP A 111 11.18 7.51 7.58
CA ASP A 111 11.09 8.86 8.15
C ASP A 111 9.81 9.00 8.99
N ARG A 112 9.96 8.74 10.30
CA ARG A 112 8.87 8.80 11.29
C ARG A 112 8.23 10.18 11.45
N SER A 113 8.89 11.27 11.04
CA SER A 113 8.35 12.63 11.17
C SER A 113 7.13 12.88 10.28
N ARG A 114 6.95 12.06 9.23
CA ARG A 114 5.85 12.19 8.27
C ARG A 114 4.52 11.61 8.76
N TYR A 115 4.54 10.85 9.85
CA TYR A 115 3.42 10.05 10.32
C TYR A 115 2.81 10.61 11.60
N VAL A 116 1.52 10.34 11.80
CA VAL A 116 0.84 10.58 13.08
C VAL A 116 1.35 9.58 14.12
N HIS A 117 1.55 10.05 15.35
CA HIS A 117 1.98 9.26 16.50
C HIS A 117 0.80 9.03 17.46
N ALA A 118 0.92 8.00 18.32
CA ALA A 118 -0.06 7.68 19.35
C ALA A 118 -0.07 8.70 20.50
#